data_AF-A0A5C4Y608-F1
#
_entry.id   AF-A0A5C4Y608-F1
#
_cell.length_a   1.000
_cell.length_b   1.000
_cell.length_c   1.000
_cell.angle_alpha   90.00
_cell.angle_beta   90.00
_cell.angle_gamma   90.00
#
_symmetry.space_group_name_H-M   'P 1'
#
loop_
_entity.id
_entity.type
_entity.pdbx_description
1 polymer ?
#
loop_
_entity_poly.entity_id
_entity_poly.type
_entity_poly.pdbx_seq_one_letter_code
_entity_poly.pdbx_strand_id
1 'polypeptide(L)' 'MKLPRTRAVKGKRASADTLSRLLVYAPMALQVIGLIRRSQKVRRGKYVKARKRDRALDFLLGQAERKMGSAGRRRR' A
#
# COMPACT_ATOMS: atom_id res chain seq x y z
N MET A 1 22.20 -41.98 21.74
CA MET A 1 22.34 -40.65 21.09
C MET A 1 21.10 -39.81 21.41
N LYS A 2 21.25 -38.58 21.91
CA LYS A 2 20.13 -37.70 22.31
C LYS A 2 19.82 -36.72 21.17
N LEU A 3 18.57 -36.71 20.69
CA LEU A 3 18.11 -35.80 19.63
C LEU A 3 17.86 -34.39 20.19
N PRO A 4 18.22 -33.31 19.46
CA PRO A 4 17.92 -31.95 19.90
C PRO A 4 16.42 -31.66 19.79
N ARG A 5 15.80 -31.32 20.92
CA ARG A 5 14.42 -30.82 20.98
C ARG A 5 14.39 -29.40 20.41
N THR A 6 14.03 -29.27 19.14
CA THR A 6 13.75 -27.96 18.54
C THR A 6 12.38 -27.47 19.02
N ARG A 7 12.36 -26.36 19.74
CA ARG A 7 11.13 -25.71 20.19
C ARG A 7 10.55 -24.95 19.00
N ALA A 8 9.62 -25.58 18.27
CA ALA A 8 8.87 -24.88 17.23
C ALA A 8 8.03 -23.77 17.88
N VAL A 9 8.47 -22.52 17.72
CA VAL A 9 7.70 -21.35 18.14
C VAL A 9 6.47 -21.28 17.24
N LYS A 10 5.33 -21.73 17.76
CA LYS A 10 4.02 -21.58 17.10
C LYS A 10 3.69 -20.08 17.10
N GLY A 11 4.16 -19.37 16.07
CA GLY A 11 3.82 -17.97 15.86
C GLY A 11 2.31 -17.81 15.86
N LYS A 12 1.76 -17.01 16.79
CA LYS A 12 0.33 -16.75 16.92
C LYS A 12 -0.20 -16.17 15.60
N ARG A 13 -0.93 -16.96 14.82
CA ARG A 13 -1.62 -16.56 13.57
C ARG A 13 -2.95 -15.81 13.81
N ALA A 14 -3.18 -15.27 15.00
CA ALA A 14 -4.48 -14.71 15.37
C ALA A 14 -4.76 -13.33 14.72
N SER A 15 -3.73 -12.57 14.36
CA SER A 15 -3.85 -11.27 13.69
C SER A 15 -3.87 -11.35 12.15
N ALA A 16 -3.75 -12.56 11.58
CA ALA A 16 -3.69 -12.74 10.13
C ALA A 16 -5.05 -12.54 9.45
N ASP A 17 -6.17 -12.83 10.11
CA ASP A 17 -7.50 -12.77 9.50
C ASP A 17 -7.96 -11.32 9.24
N THR A 18 -7.80 -10.42 10.21
CA THR A 18 -8.15 -9.00 10.05
C THR A 18 -7.27 -8.28 9.04
N LEU A 19 -5.96 -8.57 9.05
CA LEU A 19 -5.01 -8.00 8.10
C LEU A 19 -5.23 -8.55 6.68
N SER A 20 -5.51 -9.84 6.55
CA SER A 20 -5.85 -10.47 5.26
C SER A 20 -7.12 -9.89 4.66
N ARG A 21 -8.19 -9.72 5.46
CA ARG A 21 -9.42 -9.06 5.01
C ARG A 21 -9.17 -7.62 4.56
N LEU A 22 -8.32 -6.88 5.27
CA LEU A 22 -7.97 -5.51 4.89
C LEU A 22 -7.17 -5.46 3.57
N LEU A 23 -6.31 -6.43 3.32
CA LEU A 23 -5.57 -6.56 2.07
C LEU A 23 -6.48 -6.91 0.87
N VAL A 24 -7.56 -7.66 1.08
CA VAL A 24 -8.56 -7.94 0.03
C VAL A 24 -9.23 -6.64 -0.44
N TYR A 25 -9.53 -5.71 0.47
CA TYR A 25 -10.12 -4.42 0.12
C TYR A 25 -9.10 -3.35 -0.29
N ALA A 26 -7.80 -3.57 -0.02
CA ALA A 26 -6.73 -2.62 -0.32
C ALA A 26 -6.71 -2.13 -1.79
N PRO A 27 -6.84 -2.98 -2.83
CA PRO A 27 -6.83 -2.48 -4.21
C PRO A 27 -8.00 -1.52 -4.51
N MET A 28 -9.19 -1.78 -3.98
CA MET A 28 -10.35 -0.88 -4.14
C MET A 28 -10.14 0.44 -3.38
N ALA A 29 -9.66 0.37 -2.14
CA ALA A 29 -9.36 1.55 -1.34
C ALA A 29 -8.30 2.44 -2.00
N LEU A 30 -7.25 1.85 -2.58
CA LEU A 30 -6.19 2.58 -3.27
C LEU A 30 -6.70 3.30 -4.53
N GLN A 31 -7.63 2.69 -5.28
CA GLN A 31 -8.27 3.34 -6.43
C GLN A 31 -9.12 4.55 -6.00
N VAL A 32 -9.93 4.40 -4.96
CA VAL A 32 -10.77 5.48 -4.42
C VAL A 32 -9.92 6.64 -3.91
N ILE A 33 -8.88 6.34 -3.13
CA ILE A 33 -7.93 7.36 -2.64
C ILE A 33 -7.23 8.06 -3.82
N GLY A 34 -6.84 7.31 -4.85
CA GLY A 34 -6.25 7.85 -6.07
C GLY A 34 -7.18 8.83 -6.80
N LEU A 35 -8.47 8.51 -6.93
CA LEU A 35 -9.48 9.35 -7.57
C LEU A 35 -9.72 10.65 -6.78
N ILE A 36 -9.93 10.55 -5.47
CA ILE A 36 -10.10 11.70 -4.57
C ILE A 36 -8.89 12.63 -4.69
N ARG A 37 -7.69 12.06 -4.72
CA ARG A 37 -6.47 12.83 -4.83
C ARG A 37 -6.30 13.53 -6.18
N ARG A 38 -6.64 12.88 -7.29
CA ARG A 38 -6.63 13.54 -8.61
C ARG A 38 -7.58 14.73 -8.62
N SER A 39 -8.78 14.58 -8.04
CA SER A 39 -9.73 15.68 -7.88
C SER A 39 -9.16 16.84 -7.03
N GLN A 40 -8.51 16.52 -5.91
CA GLN A 40 -7.84 17.52 -5.08
C GLN A 40 -6.67 18.23 -5.79
N LYS A 41 -5.89 17.51 -6.61
CA LYS A 41 -4.79 18.10 -7.40
C LYS A 41 -5.31 19.05 -8.48
N VAL A 42 -6.41 18.71 -9.16
CA VAL A 42 -7.06 19.59 -10.15
C VAL A 42 -7.52 20.89 -9.49
N ARG A 43 -8.14 20.79 -8.30
CA ARG A 43 -8.60 21.98 -7.54
C ARG A 43 -7.46 22.84 -6.99
N ARG A 44 -6.27 22.28 -6.76
CA ARG A 44 -5.16 22.99 -6.11
C ARG A 44 -4.45 24.00 -7.03
N GLY A 45 -4.64 23.98 -8.34
CA GLY A 45 -3.98 24.89 -9.26
C GLY A 45 -2.46 24.62 -9.42
N LYS A 46 -1.92 24.97 -10.59
CA LYS A 46 -0.55 24.62 -11.03
C LYS A 46 0.58 25.12 -10.11
N TYR A 47 0.32 26.17 -9.34
CA TYR A 47 1.33 26.90 -8.56
C TYR A 47 1.26 26.68 -7.05
N VAL A 48 0.28 25.92 -6.54
CA VAL A 48 0.16 25.70 -5.10
C VAL A 48 1.08 24.58 -4.65
N LYS A 49 2.04 24.92 -3.78
CA LYS A 49 2.94 23.95 -3.14
C LYS A 49 2.13 22.90 -2.36
N ALA A 50 2.35 21.63 -2.68
CA ALA A 50 1.81 20.51 -1.90
C ALA A 50 2.40 20.51 -0.47
N ARG A 51 1.54 20.28 0.53
CA ARG A 51 1.93 20.14 1.95
C ARG A 51 2.79 18.89 2.14
N LYS A 52 3.66 18.89 3.17
CA LYS A 52 4.58 17.77 3.47
C LYS A 52 3.84 16.42 3.61
N ARG A 53 2.66 16.43 4.25
CA ARG A 53 1.80 15.24 4.42
C ARG A 53 1.35 14.65 3.08
N ASP A 54 0.94 15.52 2.17
CA ASP A 54 0.51 15.08 0.84
C ASP A 54 1.70 14.48 0.09
N ARG A 55 2.89 15.09 0.14
CA ARG A 55 4.09 14.50 -0.49
C ARG A 55 4.39 13.08 0.02
N ALA A 56 4.27 12.84 1.32
CA ALA A 56 4.46 11.52 1.90
C ALA A 56 3.42 10.51 1.39
N LEU A 57 2.14 10.92 1.31
CA LEU A 57 1.10 10.10 0.72
C LEU A 57 1.35 9.86 -0.78
N ASP A 58 1.90 10.82 -1.53
CA ASP A 58 2.22 10.68 -2.97
C ASP A 58 3.32 9.64 -3.15
N PHE A 59 4.32 9.67 -2.27
CA PHE A 59 5.39 8.70 -2.26
C PHE A 59 4.88 7.30 -1.94
N LEU A 60 4.06 7.12 -0.90
CA LEU A 60 3.50 5.83 -0.53
C LEU A 60 2.57 5.27 -1.61
N LEU A 61 1.68 6.10 -2.17
CA LEU A 61 0.82 5.69 -3.28
C LEU A 61 1.64 5.34 -4.53
N GLY A 62 2.69 6.10 -4.84
CA GLY A 62 3.59 5.79 -5.95
C GLY A 62 4.34 4.47 -5.75
N GLN A 63 4.77 4.15 -4.52
CA GLN A 63 5.37 2.86 -4.20
C GLN A 63 4.34 1.72 -4.27
N ALA A 64 3.11 1.96 -3.80
CA ALA A 64 2.02 1.00 -3.90
C ALA A 64 1.63 0.71 -5.36
N GLU A 65 1.51 1.75 -6.20
CA GLU A 65 1.26 1.60 -7.64
C GLU A 65 2.40 0.84 -8.34
N ARG A 66 3.67 1.07 -7.97
CA ARG A 66 4.79 0.30 -8.53
C ARG A 66 4.77 -1.16 -8.12
N LYS A 67 4.42 -1.45 -6.87
CA LYS A 67 4.31 -2.82 -6.34
C LYS A 67 3.08 -3.56 -6.87
N MET A 68 1.99 -2.85 -7.09
CA MET A 68 0.72 -3.41 -7.59
C MET A 68 0.67 -3.45 -9.13
N GLY A 69 1.43 -2.59 -9.82
CA GLY A 69 1.26 -2.29 -11.24
C GLY A 69 2.49 -2.49 -12.13
N SER A 70 3.55 -3.18 -11.68
CA SER A 70 4.71 -3.49 -12.55
C SER A 70 4.39 -4.40 -13.74
N ALA A 71 3.14 -4.87 -13.91
CA ALA A 71 2.72 -5.63 -15.08
C ALA A 71 2.29 -4.76 -16.31
N GLY A 72 2.07 -3.45 -16.16
CA GLY A 72 1.19 -2.74 -17.11
C GLY A 72 1.76 -1.65 -18.03
N ARG A 73 2.98 -1.14 -17.85
CA ARG A 73 3.42 0.01 -18.67
C ARG A 73 4.92 0.04 -18.94
N ARG A 74 5.37 -0.94 -19.72
CA ARG A 74 6.51 -0.74 -20.63
C ARG A 74 6.06 0.29 -21.66
N ARG A 75 6.39 1.57 -21.44
CA ARG A 75 6.34 2.58 -22.51
C ARG A 75 7.37 2.15 -23.55
N ARG A 76 6.88 1.58 -24.66
CA ARG A 76 7.49 1.83 -25.96
C ARG A 76 7.15 3.25 -26.37
#